data_AF-A0A442UWT9-F1
#
_entry.id   AF-A0A442UWT9-F1
#
_cell.length_a   1.000
_cell.length_b   1.000
_cell.length_c   1.000
_cell.angle_alpha   90.00
_cell.angle_beta   90.00
_cell.angle_gamma   90.00
#
_symmetry.space_group_name_H-M   'P 1'
#
loop_
_entity.id
_entity.type
_entity.pdbx_description
1 polymer ?
#
loop_
_entity_poly.entity_id
_entity_poly.type
_entity_poly.pdbx_seq_one_letter_code
_entity_poly.pdbx_strand_id
1 'polypeptide(L)'
;MKRFLLATLVGLMIFTADARAAVDPRYKAEQSALIKCNQLWSAKLSVQRGDPYSLASKAQQLCAGQEAAYERAMRPILYYKEVADRHMRKIRAFQLKSNAAMIVKVRALMTKRKR
;
A
#
# COMPACT_ATOMS: atom_id res chain seq x y z
N MET A 1 51.72 11.24 9.86
CA MET A 1 50.84 10.05 9.95
C MET A 1 49.53 10.34 10.73
N LYS A 2 48.75 11.37 10.36
CA LYS A 2 47.43 11.65 10.99
C LYS A 2 46.30 11.94 9.99
N ARG A 3 46.62 12.10 8.70
CA ARG A 3 45.65 12.43 7.64
C ARG A 3 45.02 11.20 6.98
N PHE A 4 45.71 10.07 6.99
CA PHE A 4 45.21 8.81 6.41
C PHE A 4 44.16 8.09 7.30
N LEU A 5 44.15 8.36 8.61
CA LEU A 5 43.21 7.76 9.56
C LEU A 5 41.82 8.42 9.55
N LEU A 6 41.73 9.69 9.13
CA LEU A 6 40.45 10.39 9.00
C LEU A 6 39.69 9.99 7.73
N ALA A 7 40.41 9.72 6.64
CA ALA A 7 39.81 9.37 5.35
C ALA A 7 39.12 7.99 5.38
N THR A 8 39.65 7.04 6.15
CA THR A 8 39.02 5.73 6.33
C THR A 8 37.75 5.78 7.18
N LEU A 9 37.68 6.66 8.19
CA LEU A 9 36.47 6.83 9.00
C LEU A 9 35.33 7.50 8.23
N VAL A 10 35.64 8.50 7.39
CA VAL A 10 34.62 9.13 6.53
C VAL A 10 34.16 8.18 5.42
N GLY A 11 35.07 7.39 4.83
CA GLY A 11 34.71 6.36 3.85
C GLY A 11 33.83 5.25 4.43
N LEU A 12 34.04 4.86 5.69
CA LEU A 12 33.24 3.83 6.36
C LEU A 12 31.84 4.33 6.75
N MET A 13 31.67 5.63 7.05
CA MET A 13 30.36 6.21 7.34
C MET A 13 29.50 6.41 6.08
N ILE A 14 30.10 6.60 4.90
CA ILE A 14 29.34 6.81 3.65
C ILE A 14 28.73 5.49 3.14
N PHE A 15 29.35 4.33 3.39
CA PHE A 15 28.81 3.05 2.93
C PHE A 15 27.64 2.49 3.75
N THR A 16 27.30 3.09 4.89
CA THR A 16 26.16 2.63 5.71
C THR A 16 24.91 3.51 5.57
N ALA A 17 25.03 4.69 4.94
CA ALA A 17 23.91 5.60 4.73
C ALA A 17 23.02 5.24 3.52
N ASP A 18 23.51 4.41 2.60
CA ASP A 18 22.77 3.94 1.42
C ASP A 18 22.21 2.52 1.56
N ALA A 19 22.06 2.05 2.81
CA ALA A 19 21.04 1.06 3.08
C ALA A 19 19.68 1.75 2.90
N ARG A 20 19.23 1.90 1.64
CA ARG A 20 17.81 1.92 1.30
C ARG A 20 17.18 0.86 2.18
N ALA A 21 16.54 1.29 3.28
CA ALA A 21 16.01 0.39 4.29
C ALA A 21 15.30 -0.71 3.53
N ALA A 22 15.89 -1.91 3.53
CA ALA A 22 15.48 -2.98 2.66
C ALA A 22 14.05 -3.28 3.07
N VAL A 23 13.09 -2.73 2.33
CA VAL A 23 11.69 -2.78 2.70
C VAL A 23 11.37 -4.25 2.88
N ASP A 24 11.04 -4.63 4.12
CA ASP A 24 10.91 -6.02 4.55
C ASP A 24 10.11 -6.79 3.48
N PRO A 25 10.69 -7.87 2.90
CA PRO A 25 10.01 -8.65 1.87
C PRO A 25 8.60 -9.10 2.28
N ARG A 26 8.38 -9.34 3.58
CA ARG A 26 7.07 -9.70 4.14
C ARG A 26 6.08 -8.55 4.02
N TYR A 27 6.49 -7.33 4.34
CA TYR A 27 5.66 -6.14 4.17
C TYR A 27 5.23 -5.96 2.72
N LYS A 28 6.16 -6.11 1.77
CA LYS A 28 5.86 -5.99 0.33
C LYS A 28 4.88 -7.06 -0.13
N ALA A 29 5.02 -8.29 0.34
CA ALA A 29 4.13 -9.39 0.01
C ALA A 29 2.69 -9.11 0.50
N GLU A 30 2.53 -8.70 1.76
CA GLU A 30 1.21 -8.37 2.33
C GLU A 30 0.58 -7.14 1.67
N GLN A 31 1.39 -6.11 1.38
CA GLN A 31 0.92 -4.94 0.64
C GLN A 31 0.42 -5.31 -0.76
N SER A 32 1.16 -6.17 -1.46
CA SER A 32 0.78 -6.67 -2.78
C SER A 32 -0.50 -7.51 -2.73
N ALA A 33 -0.65 -8.38 -1.73
CA ALA A 33 -1.86 -9.16 -1.52
C ALA A 33 -3.09 -8.28 -1.28
N LEU A 34 -2.95 -7.23 -0.46
CA LEU A 34 -4.00 -6.26 -0.20
C LEU A 34 -4.39 -5.46 -1.44
N ILE A 35 -3.41 -5.01 -2.24
CA ILE A 35 -3.67 -4.31 -3.51
C ILE A 35 -4.41 -5.24 -4.49
N LYS A 36 -3.94 -6.48 -4.66
CA LYS A 36 -4.58 -7.46 -5.55
C LYS A 36 -6.02 -7.76 -5.14
N CYS A 37 -6.28 -7.95 -3.85
CA CYS A 37 -7.64 -8.16 -3.35
C CYS A 37 -8.56 -6.98 -3.71
N ASN A 38 -8.11 -5.76 -3.41
CA ASN A 38 -8.86 -4.55 -3.68
C ASN A 38 -9.15 -4.35 -5.18
N GLN A 39 -8.16 -4.61 -6.04
CA GLN A 39 -8.33 -4.54 -7.50
C GLN A 39 -9.36 -5.57 -7.98
N LEU A 40 -9.28 -6.82 -7.51
CA LEU A 40 -10.20 -7.88 -7.88
C LEU A 40 -11.63 -7.54 -7.50
N TRP A 41 -11.87 -7.14 -6.24
CA TRP A 41 -13.21 -6.80 -5.78
C TRP A 41 -13.74 -5.52 -6.39
N SER A 42 -12.90 -4.50 -6.60
CA SER A 42 -13.30 -3.28 -7.32
C SER A 42 -13.73 -3.58 -8.75
N ALA A 43 -13.00 -4.45 -9.47
CA ALA A 43 -13.38 -4.89 -10.80
C ALA A 43 -14.69 -5.69 -10.78
N LYS A 44 -14.86 -6.62 -9.84
CA LYS A 44 -16.11 -7.39 -9.69
C LYS A 44 -17.32 -6.51 -9.36
N LEU A 45 -17.15 -5.53 -8.46
CA LEU A 45 -18.21 -4.63 -8.04
C LEU A 45 -18.53 -3.56 -9.10
N SER A 46 -17.64 -3.32 -10.07
CA SER A 46 -17.85 -2.33 -11.12
C SER A 46 -19.11 -2.56 -11.96
N VAL A 47 -19.56 -3.81 -12.08
CA VAL A 47 -20.77 -4.18 -12.84
C VAL A 47 -22.06 -3.93 -12.07
N GLN A 48 -21.97 -3.77 -10.73
CA GLN A 48 -23.12 -3.48 -9.89
C GLN A 48 -23.56 -2.03 -10.08
N ARG A 49 -24.84 -1.73 -9.89
CA ARG A 49 -25.34 -0.35 -9.81
C ARG A 49 -24.95 0.25 -8.46
N GLY A 50 -24.76 1.57 -8.42
CA GLY A 50 -24.41 2.31 -7.20
C GLY A 50 -23.25 3.29 -7.40
N ASP A 51 -23.08 4.18 -6.44
CA ASP A 51 -22.00 5.14 -6.45
C ASP A 51 -20.63 4.45 -6.27
N PRO A 52 -19.56 4.94 -6.92
CA PRO A 52 -18.25 4.30 -6.85
C PRO A 52 -17.65 4.23 -5.45
N TYR A 53 -17.96 5.17 -4.55
CA TYR A 53 -17.37 5.23 -3.22
C TYR A 53 -17.98 4.19 -2.27
N SER A 54 -19.29 4.00 -2.29
CA SER A 54 -19.96 2.93 -1.53
C SER A 54 -19.50 1.55 -2.00
N LEU A 55 -19.36 1.36 -3.31
CA LEU A 55 -18.83 0.11 -3.86
C LEU A 55 -17.34 -0.09 -3.53
N ALA A 56 -16.54 0.98 -3.50
CA ALA A 56 -15.15 0.93 -3.07
C ALA A 56 -15.01 0.59 -1.58
N SER A 57 -15.89 1.13 -0.73
CA SER A 57 -15.96 0.79 0.70
C SER A 57 -16.31 -0.69 0.89
N LYS A 58 -17.29 -1.20 0.12
CA LYS A 58 -17.62 -2.63 0.10
C LYS A 58 -16.44 -3.48 -0.38
N ALA A 59 -15.70 -3.05 -1.41
CA ALA A 59 -14.50 -3.75 -1.87
C ALA A 59 -13.44 -3.86 -0.76
N GLN A 60 -13.23 -2.77 -0.02
CA GLN A 60 -12.29 -2.74 1.10
C GLN A 60 -12.73 -3.67 2.24
N GLN A 61 -14.02 -3.66 2.60
CA GLN A 61 -14.57 -4.58 3.62
C GLN A 61 -14.39 -6.05 3.24
N LEU A 62 -14.55 -6.39 1.96
CA LEU A 62 -14.30 -7.75 1.44
C LEU A 62 -12.80 -8.15 1.48
N CYS A 63 -11.91 -7.18 1.68
CA CYS A 63 -10.46 -7.36 1.84
C CYS A 63 -9.98 -7.18 3.28
N ALA A 64 -10.88 -7.19 4.27
CA ALA A 64 -10.53 -6.99 5.68
C ALA A 64 -9.47 -7.99 6.20
N GLY A 65 -9.45 -9.22 5.65
CA GLY A 65 -8.43 -10.23 6.01
C GLY A 65 -7.02 -9.82 5.58
N GLN A 66 -6.84 -9.38 4.34
CA GLN A 66 -5.57 -8.89 3.80
C GLN A 66 -5.17 -7.57 4.47
N GLU A 67 -6.14 -6.73 4.81
CA GLU A 67 -5.90 -5.49 5.53
C GLU A 67 -5.36 -5.76 6.94
N ALA A 68 -5.93 -6.73 7.65
CA ALA A 68 -5.45 -7.15 8.96
C ALA A 68 -4.06 -7.80 8.88
N ALA A 69 -3.78 -8.60 7.84
CA ALA A 69 -2.46 -9.19 7.62
C ALA A 69 -1.38 -8.12 7.38
N TYR A 70 -1.70 -7.13 6.53
CA TYR A 70 -0.84 -5.98 6.29
C TYR A 70 -0.62 -5.14 7.56
N GLU A 71 -1.66 -4.86 8.34
CA GLU A 71 -1.53 -4.14 9.61
C GLU A 71 -0.60 -4.88 10.59
N ARG A 72 -0.74 -6.22 10.70
CA ARG A 72 0.13 -7.05 11.55
C ARG A 72 1.59 -7.03 11.09
N ALA A 73 1.84 -7.06 9.79
CA ALA A 73 3.20 -6.97 9.25
C ALA A 73 3.82 -5.58 9.44
N MET A 74 2.99 -4.54 9.48
CA MET A 74 3.45 -3.15 9.55
C MET A 74 3.67 -2.64 10.97
N ARG A 75 2.93 -3.15 11.96
CA ARG A 75 3.05 -2.74 13.37
C ARG A 75 4.47 -2.87 13.94
N PRO A 76 5.25 -3.94 13.68
CA PRO A 76 6.62 -4.04 14.14
C PRO A 76 7.57 -3.01 13.51
N ILE A 77 7.26 -2.53 12.29
CA ILE A 77 8.06 -1.54 11.57
C ILE A 77 7.82 -0.14 12.13
N LEU A 78 6.58 0.12 12.59
CA LEU A 78 6.18 1.41 13.13
C LEU A 78 6.22 1.35 14.66
N TYR A 79 7.39 1.70 15.20
CA TYR A 79 7.74 1.63 16.62
C TYR A 79 6.68 2.24 17.57
N TYR A 80 5.97 3.27 17.12
CA TYR A 80 4.92 3.94 17.87
C TYR A 80 3.53 3.59 17.34
N LYS A 81 2.66 3.06 18.22
CA LYS A 81 1.27 2.68 17.91
C LYS A 81 0.49 3.79 17.19
N GLU A 82 0.63 5.03 17.65
CA GLU A 82 -0.05 6.19 17.06
C GLU A 82 0.39 6.49 15.62
N VAL A 83 1.68 6.26 15.33
CA VAL A 83 2.24 6.41 13.98
C VAL A 83 1.71 5.29 13.09
N ALA A 84 1.64 4.05 13.60
CA ALA A 84 1.02 2.93 12.91
C ALA A 84 -0.45 3.19 12.57
N ASP A 85 -1.24 3.66 13.54
CA ASP A 85 -2.66 3.94 13.35
C ASP A 85 -2.87 5.09 12.36
N ARG A 86 -2.07 6.16 12.44
CA ARG A 86 -2.12 7.28 11.48
C ARG A 86 -1.77 6.82 10.07
N HIS A 87 -0.78 5.95 9.94
CA HIS A 87 -0.36 5.41 8.65
C HIS A 87 -1.44 4.50 8.06
N MET A 88 -2.01 3.59 8.86
CA MET A 88 -3.15 2.76 8.45
C MET A 88 -4.34 3.61 7.99
N ARG A 89 -4.69 4.68 8.71
CA ARG A 89 -5.76 5.61 8.28
C ARG A 89 -5.49 6.22 6.90
N LYS A 90 -4.26 6.66 6.65
CA LYS A 90 -3.87 7.21 5.33
C LYS A 90 -3.99 6.16 4.23
N ILE A 91 -3.57 4.92 4.51
CA ILE A 91 -3.65 3.82 3.56
C ILE A 91 -5.11 3.47 3.24
N ARG A 92 -5.97 3.36 4.25
CA ARG A 92 -7.42 3.14 4.08
C ARG A 92 -8.05 4.21 3.18
N ALA A 93 -7.77 5.48 3.45
CA ALA A 93 -8.30 6.59 2.65
C ALA A 93 -7.79 6.53 1.19
N PHE A 94 -6.51 6.23 0.99
CA PHE A 94 -5.92 6.08 -0.34
C PHE A 94 -6.51 4.90 -1.11
N GLN A 95 -6.73 3.77 -0.44
CA GLN A 95 -7.35 2.57 -1.01
C GLN A 95 -8.79 2.85 -1.43
N LEU A 96 -9.58 3.51 -0.59
CA LEU A 96 -10.95 3.88 -0.92
C LEU A 96 -11.02 4.72 -2.21
N LYS A 97 -10.16 5.75 -2.31
CA LYS A 97 -10.07 6.61 -3.51
C LYS A 97 -9.62 5.82 -4.75
N SER A 98 -8.60 4.98 -4.60
CA SER A 98 -8.04 4.16 -5.69
C SER A 98 -9.04 3.14 -6.21
N ASN A 99 -9.78 2.49 -5.32
CA ASN A 99 -10.84 1.53 -5.64
C ASN A 99 -11.99 2.19 -6.38
N ALA A 100 -12.44 3.36 -5.90
CA ALA A 100 -13.51 4.12 -6.56
C ALA A 100 -13.10 4.54 -7.99
N ALA A 101 -11.86 5.02 -8.16
CA ALA A 101 -11.31 5.35 -9.47
C ALA A 101 -11.24 4.13 -10.40
N MET A 102 -10.83 2.96 -9.88
CA MET A 102 -10.81 1.71 -10.63
C MET A 102 -12.22 1.32 -11.11
N ILE A 103 -13.22 1.40 -10.25
CA ILE A 103 -14.63 1.12 -10.59
C ILE A 103 -15.10 2.01 -11.74
N VAL A 104 -14.86 3.32 -11.65
CA VAL A 104 -15.21 4.27 -12.73
C VAL A 104 -14.50 3.91 -14.03
N LYS A 105 -13.21 3.62 -13.97
CA LYS A 105 -12.40 3.25 -15.13
C LYS A 105 -12.92 1.97 -15.81
N VAL A 106 -13.20 0.92 -15.04
CA VAL A 106 -13.72 -0.34 -15.58
C VAL A 106 -15.10 -0.14 -16.21
N ARG A 107 -16.00 0.60 -15.54
CA ARG A 107 -17.32 0.95 -16.13
C ARG A 107 -17.18 1.66 -17.47
N ALA A 108 -16.32 2.68 -17.54
CA ALA A 108 -16.09 3.42 -18.79
C ALA A 108 -15.58 2.51 -19.92
N LEU A 109 -14.67 1.58 -19.60
CA LEU A 109 -14.18 0.58 -20.57
C LEU A 109 -15.29 -0.38 -21.03
N MET A 110 -16.14 -0.83 -20.10
CA MET A 110 -17.30 -1.68 -20.42
C MET A 110 -18.31 -0.97 -21.33
N THR A 111 -18.60 0.30 -21.08
CA THR A 111 -19.50 1.10 -21.93
C THR A 111 -18.93 1.31 -23.32
N LYS A 112 -17.63 1.61 -23.43
CA LYS A 112 -16.96 1.73 -24.74
C LYS A 112 -17.02 0.43 -25.54
N ARG A 113 -16.81 -0.72 -24.91
CA ARG A 113 -16.85 -2.04 -25.58
C ARG A 113 -18.25 -2.42 -26.09
N LYS A 114 -19.32 -1.83 -25.55
CA LYS A 114 -20.70 -2.08 -25.97
C LYS A 114 -21.17 -1.19 -27.13
N ARG A 115 -20.43 -0.12 -27.44
CA ARG A 115 -20.66 0.73 -28.61
C ARG A 115 -19.85 0.21 -29.78
#